data_AF-A0A8H6J7X7-F1
#
_entry.id   AF-A0A8H6J7X7-F1
#
_cell.length_a   1.000
_cell.length_b   1.000
_cell.length_c   1.000
_cell.angle_alpha   90.00
_cell.angle_beta   90.00
_cell.angle_gamma   90.00
#
_symmetry.space_group_name_H-M   'P 1'
#
loop_
_entity.id
_entity.type
_entity.pdbx_description
1 polymer ?
#
loop_
_entity_poly.entity_id
_entity_poly.type
_entity_poly.pdbx_seq_one_letter_code
_entity_poly.pdbx_strand_id
1 'polypeptide(L)'
;MVNRVSWSRLLLCGALVPVMLLLWPRMSGRVSSLLAVQPLPKTYSIRILSYDPLIIYVVGFLSWAERNHLLRLGEPLFKRSTVYVDGQDILEETRTSSTAYLPDDDPIVQRIKKRASEIQGYTPSNMHESLQLTRYSTGQLFTPHLDPLEDYLNGTATHRLTTIFAIIEATCEDCGTQFPNLNINWTAEDPTWCSYVDCKNHNALTVKAVAGNALFWKSWDNNGVLDRRTTHAGMPPEGGVKTGLNIWTNG
;
A
#
# COMPACT_ATOMS: atom_id res chain seq x y z
N MET A 1 -1.70 -30.51 62.93
CA MET A 1 -0.84 -31.29 63.84
C MET A 1 0.29 -31.89 63.03
N VAL A 2 1.50 -31.42 63.30
CA VAL A 2 2.75 -31.93 62.75
C VAL A 2 3.05 -33.25 63.47
N ASN A 3 3.42 -34.31 62.75
CA ASN A 3 4.16 -35.40 63.38
C ASN A 3 5.36 -35.82 62.53
N ARG A 4 6.50 -35.78 63.22
CA ARG A 4 7.85 -36.05 62.76
C ARG A 4 8.05 -37.56 62.61
N VAL A 5 8.91 -37.97 61.68
CA VAL A 5 9.57 -39.27 61.75
C VAL A 5 11.08 -39.06 61.74
N SER A 6 11.73 -39.78 62.66
CA SER A 6 13.12 -39.67 63.11
C SER A 6 14.11 -40.36 62.18
N TRP A 7 15.34 -39.85 62.18
CA TRP A 7 16.51 -40.39 61.48
C TRP A 7 17.22 -41.47 62.30
N SER A 8 17.74 -42.51 61.64
CA SER A 8 18.87 -43.29 62.17
C SER A 8 19.70 -43.97 61.06
N ARG A 9 20.87 -43.37 60.84
CA ARG A 9 22.23 -43.95 60.71
C ARG A 9 22.61 -44.86 59.53
N LEU A 10 23.59 -44.32 58.79
CA LEU A 10 24.63 -44.88 57.92
C LEU A 10 25.28 -46.21 58.39
N LEU A 11 25.75 -47.00 57.41
CA LEU A 11 27.17 -47.39 57.12
C LEU A 11 27.16 -48.56 56.09
N LEU A 12 27.58 -48.39 54.82
CA LEU A 12 28.94 -48.49 54.23
C LEU A 12 29.31 -49.90 53.70
N CYS A 13 30.17 -49.93 52.67
CA CYS A 13 30.67 -51.04 51.81
C CYS A 13 29.79 -51.36 50.60
N GLY A 14 30.28 -51.44 49.36
CA GLY A 14 31.63 -51.42 48.82
C GLY A 14 31.52 -51.51 47.29
N ALA A 15 32.60 -51.14 46.61
CA ALA A 15 32.75 -50.93 45.18
C ALA A 15 32.08 -51.96 44.23
N LEU A 16 31.67 -51.50 43.05
CA LEU A 16 32.07 -52.06 41.74
C LEU A 16 31.59 -51.13 40.61
N VAL A 17 32.53 -50.39 40.04
CA VAL A 17 32.37 -49.73 38.73
C VAL A 17 32.73 -50.75 37.66
N PRO A 18 31.93 -50.86 36.59
CA PRO A 18 32.54 -50.88 35.28
C PRO A 18 31.89 -49.86 34.34
N VAL A 19 32.74 -48.92 33.95
CA VAL A 19 32.85 -48.25 32.65
C VAL A 19 31.88 -48.78 31.57
N MET A 20 30.84 -48.00 31.29
CA MET A 20 30.23 -47.90 29.96
C MET A 20 30.27 -46.43 29.51
N LEU A 21 31.49 -45.93 29.30
CA LEU A 21 31.71 -44.86 28.34
C LEU A 21 31.82 -45.55 26.98
N LEU A 22 30.86 -45.30 26.09
CA LEU A 22 31.04 -45.02 24.67
C LEU A 22 29.67 -45.09 23.96
N LEU A 23 29.34 -43.99 23.27
CA LEU A 23 28.25 -43.84 22.29
C LEU A 23 26.84 -43.52 22.82
N TRP A 24 26.72 -42.47 23.65
CA TRP A 24 25.51 -41.63 23.59
C TRP A 24 25.76 -40.53 22.56
N PRO A 25 25.01 -40.46 21.44
CA PRO A 25 25.13 -39.30 20.58
C PRO A 25 24.61 -38.10 21.37
N ARG A 26 25.49 -37.14 21.66
CA ARG A 26 25.10 -35.78 22.04
C ARG A 26 24.28 -35.23 20.87
N MET A 27 22.97 -35.41 20.92
CA MET A 27 22.06 -34.59 20.14
C MET A 27 21.97 -33.22 20.81
N SER A 28 23.07 -32.45 20.74
CA SER A 28 23.00 -30.99 20.78
C SER A 28 22.56 -30.53 19.38
N GLY A 29 21.39 -30.98 18.95
CA GLY A 29 20.70 -30.43 17.79
C GLY A 29 19.84 -29.31 18.30
N ARG A 30 20.16 -28.07 17.92
CA ARG A 30 19.32 -26.90 18.15
C ARG A 30 17.89 -27.22 17.69
N VAL A 31 16.97 -27.33 18.64
CA VAL A 31 15.55 -27.12 18.36
C VAL A 31 15.42 -25.61 18.15
N SER A 32 15.68 -25.14 16.95
CA SER A 32 15.46 -23.76 16.55
C SER A 32 14.65 -23.76 15.26
N SER A 33 13.58 -22.97 15.30
CA SER A 33 12.65 -22.63 14.22
C SER A 33 11.74 -23.76 13.69
N LEU A 34 10.77 -24.19 14.49
CA LEU A 34 9.50 -24.72 13.98
C LEU A 34 8.32 -23.90 14.53
N LEU A 35 8.44 -22.59 14.50
CA LEU A 35 7.31 -21.64 14.48
C LEU A 35 7.75 -20.41 13.68
N ALA A 36 8.21 -20.62 12.44
CA ALA A 36 8.04 -19.56 11.46
C ALA A 36 6.52 -19.46 11.27
N VAL A 37 5.89 -18.55 12.02
CA VAL A 37 4.50 -18.16 11.78
C VAL A 37 4.43 -17.86 10.30
N GLN A 38 3.79 -18.75 9.53
CA GLN A 38 3.56 -18.49 8.12
C GLN A 38 2.89 -17.12 8.05
N PRO A 39 3.40 -16.20 7.20
CA PRO A 39 2.81 -14.88 7.10
C PRO A 39 1.32 -15.07 6.84
N LEU A 40 0.48 -14.42 7.65
CA LEU A 40 -0.97 -14.50 7.54
C LEU A 40 -1.36 -14.37 6.06
N PRO A 41 -2.28 -15.21 5.56
CA PRO A 41 -2.67 -15.16 4.16
C PRO A 41 -3.10 -13.74 3.80
N LYS A 42 -2.69 -13.28 2.62
CA LYS A 42 -3.08 -11.97 2.11
C LYS A 42 -4.61 -11.92 2.04
N THR A 43 -5.22 -10.95 2.71
CA THR A 43 -6.67 -10.86 2.87
C THR A 43 -7.34 -9.89 1.90
N TYR A 44 -6.64 -9.42 0.86
CA TYR A 44 -7.21 -8.51 -0.13
C TYR A 44 -7.77 -9.26 -1.34
N SER A 45 -8.77 -8.68 -1.99
CA SER A 45 -9.35 -9.21 -3.23
C SER A 45 -9.12 -8.26 -4.39
N ILE A 46 -8.85 -8.82 -5.57
CA ILE A 46 -8.59 -8.08 -6.81
C ILE A 46 -9.84 -8.13 -7.69
N ARG A 47 -10.16 -7.00 -8.34
CA ARG A 47 -11.22 -6.89 -9.35
C ARG A 47 -10.70 -6.08 -10.53
N ILE A 48 -10.86 -6.60 -11.74
CA ILE A 48 -10.50 -5.85 -12.94
C ILE A 48 -11.66 -4.90 -13.23
N LEU A 49 -11.40 -3.60 -13.13
CA LEU A 49 -12.38 -2.53 -13.36
C LEU A 49 -12.42 -2.13 -14.84
N SER A 50 -11.26 -2.16 -15.50
CA SER A 50 -11.12 -1.94 -16.93
C SER A 50 -9.97 -2.79 -17.46
N TYR A 51 -10.18 -3.42 -18.62
CA TYR A 51 -9.13 -4.16 -19.31
C TYR A 51 -8.23 -3.24 -20.15
N ASP A 52 -8.77 -2.14 -20.67
CA ASP A 52 -8.05 -1.17 -21.50
C ASP A 52 -8.63 0.27 -21.31
N PRO A 53 -7.87 1.21 -20.71
CA PRO A 53 -6.60 0.99 -20.02
C PRO A 53 -6.78 0.00 -18.86
N LEU A 54 -5.72 -0.71 -18.49
CA LEU A 54 -5.77 -1.64 -17.36
C LEU A 54 -5.98 -0.84 -16.06
N ILE A 55 -7.15 -1.00 -15.44
CA ILE A 55 -7.47 -0.47 -14.12
C ILE A 55 -7.94 -1.61 -13.24
N ILE A 56 -7.33 -1.74 -12.07
CA ILE A 56 -7.63 -2.78 -11.10
C ILE A 56 -8.06 -2.13 -9.78
N TYR A 57 -9.16 -2.61 -9.23
CA TYR A 57 -9.62 -2.27 -7.90
C TYR A 57 -9.16 -3.33 -6.90
N VAL A 58 -8.50 -2.91 -5.81
CA VAL A 58 -7.97 -3.78 -4.78
C VAL A 58 -8.69 -3.50 -3.46
N VAL A 59 -9.54 -4.43 -3.03
CA VAL A 59 -10.30 -4.34 -1.78
C VAL A 59 -9.42 -4.77 -0.62
N GLY A 60 -9.27 -3.94 0.42
CA GLY A 60 -8.50 -4.29 1.62
C GLY A 60 -6.98 -4.29 1.40
N PHE A 61 -6.48 -3.48 0.46
CA PHE A 61 -5.04 -3.32 0.20
C PHE A 61 -4.24 -2.88 1.44
N LEU A 62 -4.80 -2.00 2.27
CA LEU A 62 -4.21 -1.57 3.54
C LEU A 62 -5.10 -1.97 4.71
N SER A 63 -4.49 -2.56 5.74
CA SER A 63 -5.18 -2.80 7.01
C SER A 63 -5.42 -1.49 7.77
N TRP A 64 -6.37 -1.49 8.71
CA TRP A 64 -6.61 -0.35 9.60
C TRP A 64 -5.35 0.07 10.38
N ALA A 65 -4.57 -0.91 10.86
CA ALA A 65 -3.35 -0.65 11.62
C ALA A 65 -2.27 0.03 10.76
N GLU A 66 -2.10 -0.41 9.52
CA GLU A 66 -1.19 0.21 8.56
C GLU A 66 -1.62 1.64 8.25
N ARG A 67 -2.91 1.88 7.95
CA ARG A 67 -3.41 3.24 7.66
C ARG A 67 -3.14 4.21 8.81
N ASN A 68 -3.45 3.80 10.04
CA ASN A 68 -3.20 4.64 11.20
C ASN A 68 -1.71 4.86 11.48
N HIS A 69 -0.86 3.87 11.18
CA HIS A 69 0.58 4.04 11.26
C HIS A 69 1.07 5.10 10.28
N LEU A 70 0.68 5.01 9.00
CA LEU A 70 1.08 5.97 7.98
C LEU A 70 0.57 7.39 8.27
N LEU A 71 -0.66 7.54 8.79
CA LEU A 71 -1.18 8.85 9.21
C LEU A 71 -0.32 9.47 10.31
N ARG A 72 -0.01 8.73 11.38
CA ARG A 72 0.85 9.24 12.47
C ARG A 72 2.26 9.56 11.99
N LEU A 73 2.81 8.72 11.11
CA LEU A 73 4.15 8.91 10.56
C LEU A 73 4.23 10.14 9.65
N GLY A 74 3.19 10.37 8.84
CA GLY A 74 3.12 11.47 7.88
C GLY A 74 2.65 12.80 8.47
N GLU A 75 1.91 12.81 9.58
CA GLU A 75 1.32 14.02 10.16
C GLU A 75 2.33 15.19 10.33
N PRO A 76 3.52 15.00 10.93
CA PRO A 76 4.49 16.09 11.07
C PRO A 76 5.21 16.45 9.76
N LEU A 77 5.03 15.67 8.70
CA LEU A 77 5.73 15.82 7.42
C LEU A 77 4.89 16.54 6.37
N PHE A 78 3.59 16.76 6.62
CA PHE A 78 2.71 17.43 5.66
C PHE A 78 3.15 18.87 5.41
N LYS A 79 3.30 19.20 4.13
CA LYS A 79 3.53 20.54 3.62
C LYS A 79 2.56 20.83 2.49
N ARG A 80 2.33 22.09 2.16
CA ARG A 80 1.54 22.44 0.97
C ARG A 80 2.18 21.81 -0.26
N SER A 81 1.38 21.22 -1.13
CA SER A 81 1.89 20.52 -2.31
C SER A 81 2.36 21.50 -3.38
N THR A 82 3.41 21.11 -4.11
CA THR A 82 3.94 21.81 -5.28
C THR A 82 3.65 21.01 -6.55
N VAL A 83 3.75 21.66 -7.70
CA VAL A 83 3.76 21.02 -9.03
C VAL A 83 5.16 21.14 -9.58
N TYR A 84 5.68 20.08 -10.19
CA TYR A 84 7.00 20.10 -10.81
C TYR A 84 6.86 20.58 -12.26
N VAL A 85 7.40 21.75 -12.56
CA VAL A 85 7.37 22.38 -13.91
C VAL A 85 8.79 22.83 -14.23
N ASP A 86 9.31 22.45 -15.40
CA ASP A 86 10.63 22.87 -15.89
C ASP A 86 11.79 22.67 -14.89
N GLY A 87 11.76 21.57 -14.13
CA GLY A 87 12.81 21.27 -13.17
C GLY A 87 12.66 21.91 -11.78
N GLN A 88 11.55 22.64 -11.53
CA GLN A 88 11.32 23.36 -10.28
C GLN A 88 9.97 23.01 -9.65
N ASP A 89 9.95 23.02 -8.32
CA ASP A 89 8.72 22.94 -7.53
C ASP A 89 8.03 24.31 -7.47
N ILE A 90 6.90 24.45 -8.16
CA ILE A 90 6.09 25.66 -8.19
C ILE A 90 4.87 25.49 -7.28
N LEU A 91 4.57 26.51 -6.49
CA LEU A 91 3.30 26.62 -5.76
C LEU A 91 2.21 27.07 -6.74
N GLU A 92 1.34 26.16 -7.16
CA GLU A 92 0.17 26.51 -7.97
C GLU A 92 -1.09 26.68 -7.11
N GLU A 93 -1.98 27.58 -7.52
CA GLU A 93 -3.31 27.75 -6.92
C GLU A 93 -4.24 26.56 -7.20
N THR A 94 -3.96 25.81 -8.28
CA THR A 94 -4.72 24.65 -8.76
C THR A 94 -4.54 23.41 -7.86
N ARG A 95 -3.40 23.29 -7.15
CA ARG A 95 -3.08 22.19 -6.24
C ARG A 95 -2.97 22.71 -4.80
N THR A 96 -4.12 22.74 -4.11
CA THR A 96 -4.20 23.21 -2.72
C THR A 96 -3.98 22.11 -1.68
N SER A 97 -3.83 20.86 -2.09
CA SER A 97 -3.63 19.72 -1.19
C SER A 97 -2.33 19.81 -0.37
N SER A 98 -2.24 19.02 0.70
CA SER A 98 -1.00 18.84 1.47
C SER A 98 -0.34 17.51 1.13
N THR A 99 0.98 17.50 0.96
CA THR A 99 1.79 16.33 0.62
C THR A 99 2.76 16.00 1.75
N ALA A 100 2.95 14.71 2.03
CA ALA A 100 3.98 14.19 2.92
C ALA A 100 4.67 12.98 2.27
N TYR A 101 6.00 12.98 2.22
CA TYR A 101 6.78 11.81 1.82
C TYR A 101 7.17 10.99 3.05
N LEU A 102 6.88 9.70 3.02
CA LEU A 102 7.13 8.81 4.14
C LEU A 102 8.58 8.28 4.09
N PRO A 103 9.23 8.12 5.25
CA PRO A 103 10.60 7.61 5.33
C PRO A 103 10.67 6.14 4.87
N ASP A 104 11.56 5.87 3.92
CA ASP A 104 11.68 4.54 3.30
C ASP A 104 12.21 3.48 4.27
N ASP A 105 12.91 3.82 5.35
CA ASP A 105 13.42 2.86 6.34
C ASP A 105 12.36 2.37 7.34
N ASP A 106 11.15 2.94 7.33
CA ASP A 106 10.05 2.48 8.17
C ASP A 106 9.58 1.06 7.77
N PRO A 107 9.48 0.12 8.72
CA PRO A 107 9.19 -1.29 8.42
C PRO A 107 7.76 -1.52 7.91
N ILE A 108 6.81 -0.62 8.17
CA ILE A 108 5.45 -0.68 7.61
C ILE A 108 5.45 -0.13 6.18
N VAL A 109 6.17 0.96 5.93
CA VAL A 109 6.40 1.50 4.57
C VAL A 109 7.01 0.42 3.67
N GLN A 110 8.07 -0.24 4.10
CA GLN A 110 8.71 -1.34 3.36
C GLN A 110 7.76 -2.51 3.08
N ARG A 111 6.92 -2.87 4.05
CA ARG A 111 5.91 -3.93 3.88
C ARG A 111 4.88 -3.57 2.82
N ILE A 112 4.46 -2.31 2.77
CA ILE A 112 3.50 -1.81 1.78
C ILE A 112 4.16 -1.74 0.39
N LYS A 113 5.40 -1.23 0.28
CA LYS A 113 6.16 -1.25 -0.98
C LYS A 113 6.32 -2.67 -1.52
N LYS A 114 6.61 -3.65 -0.65
CA LYS A 114 6.68 -5.07 -1.05
C LYS A 114 5.33 -5.60 -1.55
N ARG A 115 4.22 -5.28 -0.90
CA ARG A 115 2.88 -5.65 -1.36
C ARG A 115 2.54 -5.03 -2.71
N ALA A 116 2.87 -3.75 -2.89
CA ALA A 116 2.70 -3.04 -4.14
C ALA A 116 3.52 -3.69 -5.27
N SER A 117 4.81 -3.96 -5.03
CA SER A 117 5.70 -4.68 -5.94
C SER A 117 5.09 -5.98 -6.46
N GLU A 118 4.51 -6.81 -5.58
CA GLU A 118 3.88 -8.08 -5.99
C GLU A 118 2.68 -7.86 -6.93
N ILE A 119 1.84 -6.85 -6.67
CA ILE A 119 0.71 -6.49 -7.56
C ILE A 119 1.22 -5.96 -8.89
N GLN A 120 2.33 -5.21 -8.87
CA GLN A 120 2.94 -4.57 -10.03
C GLN A 120 3.85 -5.51 -10.84
N GLY A 121 3.84 -6.81 -10.55
CA GLY A 121 4.61 -7.81 -11.29
C GLY A 121 6.02 -8.06 -10.74
N TYR A 122 6.17 -8.00 -9.42
CA TYR A 122 7.45 -8.18 -8.71
C TYR A 122 8.52 -7.15 -9.10
N THR A 123 8.10 -5.89 -9.27
CA THR A 123 9.02 -4.80 -9.60
C THR A 123 10.09 -4.63 -8.53
N PRO A 124 11.37 -4.45 -8.90
CA PRO A 124 12.46 -4.32 -7.94
C PRO A 124 12.33 -3.02 -7.13
N SER A 125 12.86 -3.04 -5.90
CA SER A 125 12.69 -1.93 -4.94
C SER A 125 13.23 -0.58 -5.44
N ASN A 126 14.27 -0.58 -6.25
CA ASN A 126 14.87 0.63 -6.83
C ASN A 126 13.99 1.32 -7.88
N MET A 127 12.94 0.66 -8.38
CA MET A 127 11.95 1.28 -9.26
C MET A 127 10.86 2.01 -8.46
N HIS A 128 10.69 1.74 -7.16
CA HIS A 128 9.64 2.36 -6.37
C HIS A 128 10.08 3.70 -5.77
N GLU A 129 9.32 4.76 -6.06
CA GLU A 129 9.48 6.05 -5.39
C GLU A 129 9.20 5.94 -3.88
N SER A 130 9.62 6.94 -3.11
CA SER A 130 9.20 7.08 -1.72
C SER A 130 7.69 7.26 -1.67
N LEU A 131 7.04 6.59 -0.72
CA LEU A 131 5.58 6.64 -0.61
C LEU A 131 5.11 8.05 -0.28
N GLN A 132 4.13 8.55 -1.02
CA GLN A 132 3.65 9.92 -0.88
C GLN A 132 2.19 9.93 -0.40
N LEU A 133 1.95 10.50 0.78
CA LEU A 133 0.62 10.86 1.23
C LEU A 133 0.19 12.18 0.59
N THR A 134 -1.05 12.24 0.12
CA THR A 134 -1.70 13.47 -0.34
C THR A 134 -3.04 13.63 0.36
N ARG A 135 -3.20 14.75 1.09
CA ARG A 135 -4.40 15.09 1.87
C ARG A 135 -5.16 16.24 1.24
N TYR A 136 -6.47 16.07 1.12
CA TYR A 136 -7.44 17.04 0.64
C TYR A 136 -8.39 17.42 1.77
N SER A 137 -8.53 18.72 2.01
CA SER A 137 -9.56 19.31 2.87
C SER A 137 -10.71 19.87 2.03
N THR A 138 -11.81 20.26 2.66
CA THR A 138 -12.98 20.85 1.99
C THR A 138 -12.58 21.99 1.04
N GLY A 139 -13.07 21.92 -0.20
CA GLY A 139 -12.77 22.90 -1.25
C GLY A 139 -11.40 22.76 -1.93
N GLN A 140 -10.55 21.82 -1.50
CA GLN A 140 -9.28 21.53 -2.18
C GLN A 140 -9.49 20.50 -3.30
N LEU A 141 -9.11 20.89 -4.52
CA LEU A 141 -9.15 20.03 -5.70
C LEU A 141 -7.74 19.53 -6.05
N PHE A 142 -7.66 18.34 -6.66
CA PHE A 142 -6.54 18.01 -7.55
C PHE A 142 -7.04 18.06 -8.98
N THR A 143 -6.54 19.00 -9.78
CA THR A 143 -6.95 19.14 -11.17
C THR A 143 -6.60 17.89 -12.00
N PRO A 144 -7.36 17.59 -13.07
CA PRO A 144 -7.03 16.51 -14.00
C PRO A 144 -5.56 16.58 -14.44
N HIS A 145 -4.85 15.45 -14.35
CA HIS A 145 -3.42 15.35 -14.69
C HIS A 145 -3.04 13.91 -15.05
N LEU A 146 -1.82 13.74 -15.54
CA LEU A 146 -1.18 12.45 -15.72
C LEU A 146 -0.05 12.30 -14.69
N ASP A 147 0.18 11.07 -14.22
CA ASP A 147 1.29 10.81 -13.29
C ASP A 147 2.67 11.01 -13.93
N PRO A 148 2.91 10.58 -15.19
CA PRO A 148 4.13 10.93 -15.90
C PRO A 148 4.16 12.43 -16.23
N LEU A 149 5.33 13.05 -16.08
CA LEU A 149 5.56 14.45 -16.48
C LEU A 149 5.46 14.58 -18.01
N GLU A 150 4.84 15.65 -18.51
CA GLU A 150 4.69 15.90 -19.96
C GLU A 150 6.02 16.17 -20.68
N ASP A 151 7.01 16.74 -19.96
CA ASP A 151 8.39 16.98 -20.46
C ASP A 151 9.13 15.71 -20.88
N TYR A 152 8.52 14.54 -20.64
CA TYR A 152 8.90 13.25 -21.17
C TYR A 152 9.18 13.25 -22.69
N LEU A 153 8.52 14.10 -23.48
CA LEU A 153 8.80 14.21 -24.93
C LEU A 153 10.28 14.49 -25.25
N ASN A 154 11.08 14.93 -24.27
CA ASN A 154 12.49 15.26 -24.41
C ASN A 154 13.47 14.25 -23.76
N GLY A 155 13.01 13.08 -23.27
CA GLY A 155 13.84 11.87 -23.09
C GLY A 155 14.87 11.82 -21.94
N THR A 156 14.71 12.58 -20.84
CA THR A 156 15.76 12.69 -19.79
C THR A 156 15.33 12.40 -18.33
N ALA A 157 14.08 12.02 -18.06
CA ALA A 157 13.59 11.74 -16.69
C ALA A 157 13.02 10.31 -16.54
N THR A 158 13.00 9.76 -15.32
CA THR A 158 12.50 8.40 -14.98
C THR A 158 10.99 8.24 -15.19
N HIS A 159 10.52 7.10 -15.75
CA HIS A 159 9.14 6.95 -16.25
C HIS A 159 8.20 6.34 -15.21
N ARG A 160 7.19 7.04 -14.69
CA ARG A 160 6.13 6.38 -13.90
C ARG A 160 5.31 5.44 -14.79
N LEU A 161 5.59 4.14 -14.70
CA LEU A 161 4.94 3.10 -15.50
C LEU A 161 3.55 2.78 -14.98
N THR A 162 3.42 2.72 -13.66
CA THR A 162 2.20 2.32 -12.98
C THR A 162 2.02 3.10 -11.69
N THR A 163 0.76 3.23 -11.30
CA THR A 163 0.37 3.89 -10.07
C THR A 163 -0.53 2.97 -9.27
N ILE A 164 -0.25 2.83 -7.97
CA ILE A 164 -1.25 2.42 -6.99
C ILE A 164 -1.64 3.64 -6.17
N PHE A 165 -2.93 3.94 -6.11
CA PHE A 165 -3.50 4.96 -5.25
C PHE A 165 -4.39 4.33 -4.19
N ALA A 166 -3.89 4.26 -2.96
CA ALA A 166 -4.61 3.68 -1.83
C ALA A 166 -5.27 4.76 -0.97
N ILE A 167 -6.50 4.52 -0.51
CA ILE A 167 -7.21 5.45 0.36
C ILE A 167 -6.85 5.17 1.82
N ILE A 168 -6.25 6.16 2.48
CA ILE A 168 -5.84 6.07 3.89
C ILE A 168 -7.00 6.45 4.81
N GLU A 169 -7.68 7.55 4.50
CA GLU A 169 -8.89 7.99 5.17
C GLU A 169 -9.79 8.73 4.18
N ALA A 170 -11.10 8.59 4.37
CA ALA A 170 -12.11 9.33 3.63
C ALA A 170 -13.32 9.47 4.54
N THR A 171 -13.69 10.70 4.87
CA THR A 171 -14.90 11.03 5.65
C THR A 171 -15.94 11.80 4.83
N CYS A 172 -15.72 11.86 3.52
CA CYS A 172 -16.57 12.51 2.53
C CYS A 172 -17.48 11.48 1.84
N GLU A 173 -18.72 11.88 1.53
CA GLU A 173 -19.72 10.99 0.89
C GLU A 173 -19.48 10.86 -0.62
N ASP A 174 -19.23 11.97 -1.32
CA ASP A 174 -19.10 12.02 -2.79
C ASP A 174 -17.67 12.27 -3.29
N CYS A 175 -16.67 11.93 -2.49
CA CYS A 175 -15.27 12.05 -2.89
C CYS A 175 -14.73 10.76 -3.51
N GLY A 176 -13.73 10.91 -4.38
CA GLY A 176 -13.24 9.81 -5.19
C GLY A 176 -12.07 10.19 -6.08
N THR A 177 -11.66 9.25 -6.91
CA THR A 177 -10.70 9.48 -7.98
C THR A 177 -11.46 9.37 -9.29
N GLN A 178 -11.44 10.45 -10.08
CA GLN A 178 -12.15 10.54 -11.35
C GLN A 178 -11.18 10.43 -12.52
N PHE A 179 -11.53 9.65 -13.52
CA PHE A 179 -10.87 9.54 -14.82
C PHE A 179 -11.78 10.17 -15.87
N PRO A 180 -11.66 11.50 -16.14
CA PRO A 180 -12.58 12.23 -17.03
C PRO A 180 -12.58 11.72 -18.47
N ASN A 181 -11.51 11.07 -18.91
CA ASN A 181 -11.34 10.60 -20.28
C ASN A 181 -11.69 9.11 -20.46
N LEU A 182 -12.29 8.48 -19.45
CA LEU A 182 -12.66 7.07 -19.48
C LEU A 182 -14.15 6.91 -19.15
N ASN A 183 -14.89 6.31 -20.07
CA ASN A 183 -16.31 6.04 -19.92
C ASN A 183 -16.56 4.52 -19.87
N ILE A 184 -17.34 4.05 -18.90
CA ILE A 184 -17.78 2.67 -18.77
C ILE A 184 -19.30 2.64 -18.87
N ASN A 185 -19.83 1.77 -19.73
CA ASN A 185 -21.26 1.58 -19.84
C ASN A 185 -21.80 0.73 -18.68
N TRP A 186 -22.12 1.39 -17.56
CA TRP A 186 -22.62 0.72 -16.36
C TRP A 186 -23.92 -0.07 -16.54
N THR A 187 -24.71 0.16 -17.60
CA THR A 187 -25.91 -0.65 -17.87
C THR A 187 -25.58 -2.05 -18.36
N ALA A 188 -24.35 -2.28 -18.82
CA ALA A 188 -23.86 -3.58 -19.28
C ALA A 188 -23.03 -4.31 -18.21
N GLU A 189 -22.75 -3.66 -17.09
CA GLU A 189 -21.92 -4.19 -15.99
C GLU A 189 -22.77 -4.69 -14.82
N ASP A 190 -22.18 -5.52 -13.95
CA ASP A 190 -22.85 -5.98 -12.74
C ASP A 190 -23.11 -4.80 -11.77
N PRO A 191 -24.35 -4.60 -11.27
CA PRO A 191 -24.71 -3.47 -10.40
C PRO A 191 -23.95 -3.45 -9.07
N THR A 192 -23.29 -4.54 -8.68
CA THR A 192 -22.39 -4.59 -7.50
C THR A 192 -21.25 -3.56 -7.63
N TRP A 193 -20.84 -3.19 -8.85
CA TRP A 193 -19.86 -2.14 -9.09
C TRP A 193 -20.26 -0.80 -8.48
N CYS A 194 -21.56 -0.49 -8.38
CA CYS A 194 -22.05 0.78 -7.84
C CYS A 194 -21.75 0.96 -6.34
N SER A 195 -21.26 -0.07 -5.65
CA SER A 195 -20.70 0.05 -4.31
C SER A 195 -19.29 0.66 -4.29
N TYR A 196 -18.58 0.65 -5.41
CA TYR A 196 -17.18 1.08 -5.55
C TYR A 196 -16.99 2.26 -6.49
N VAL A 197 -17.92 2.47 -7.41
CA VAL A 197 -17.91 3.55 -8.39
C VAL A 197 -19.20 4.36 -8.35
N ASP A 198 -19.17 5.55 -8.94
CA ASP A 198 -20.38 6.28 -9.28
C ASP A 198 -20.96 5.81 -10.62
N CYS A 199 -21.95 4.92 -10.55
CA CYS A 199 -22.66 4.43 -11.73
C CYS A 199 -23.61 5.46 -12.37
N LYS A 200 -23.89 6.60 -11.71
CA LYS A 200 -24.78 7.63 -12.23
C LYS A 200 -24.06 8.55 -13.22
N ASN A 201 -22.73 8.64 -13.11
CA ASN A 201 -21.92 9.40 -14.03
C ASN A 201 -21.55 8.55 -15.26
N HIS A 202 -22.17 8.85 -16.39
CA HIS A 202 -21.94 8.19 -17.67
C HIS A 202 -20.92 8.92 -18.56
N ASN A 203 -20.29 9.98 -18.07
CA ASN A 203 -19.31 10.76 -18.82
C ASN A 203 -17.89 10.56 -18.32
N ALA A 204 -17.71 10.06 -17.10
CA ALA A 204 -16.42 9.79 -16.50
C ALA A 204 -16.49 8.62 -15.52
N LEU A 205 -15.45 7.81 -15.48
CA LEU A 205 -15.25 6.83 -14.42
C LEU A 205 -14.90 7.58 -13.13
N THR A 206 -15.76 7.50 -12.11
CA THR A 206 -15.46 7.99 -10.77
C THR A 206 -15.45 6.84 -9.78
N VAL A 207 -14.30 6.60 -9.16
CA VAL A 207 -14.12 5.57 -8.15
C VAL A 207 -14.24 6.19 -6.76
N LYS A 208 -15.12 5.63 -5.93
CA LYS A 208 -15.39 6.10 -4.57
C LYS A 208 -14.16 5.92 -3.68
N ALA A 209 -13.92 6.90 -2.81
CA ALA A 209 -12.83 6.84 -1.85
C ALA A 209 -13.20 5.93 -0.65
N VAL A 210 -12.83 4.65 -0.72
CA VAL A 210 -13.08 3.69 0.36
C VAL A 210 -11.79 3.39 1.12
N ALA A 211 -11.73 3.79 2.39
CA ALA A 211 -10.52 3.64 3.20
C ALA A 211 -10.06 2.17 3.31
N GLY A 212 -8.79 1.92 3.05
CA GLY A 212 -8.20 0.57 2.98
C GLY A 212 -8.14 -0.01 1.57
N ASN A 213 -8.95 0.49 0.63
CA ASN A 213 -8.93 0.03 -0.75
C ASN A 213 -7.93 0.83 -1.58
N ALA A 214 -7.56 0.28 -2.72
CA ALA A 214 -6.66 0.93 -3.66
C ALA A 214 -7.11 0.75 -5.10
N LEU A 215 -6.67 1.69 -5.93
CA LEU A 215 -6.70 1.58 -7.38
C LEU A 215 -5.30 1.30 -7.88
N PHE A 216 -5.18 0.48 -8.91
CA PHE A 216 -3.98 0.34 -9.72
C PHE A 216 -4.33 0.72 -11.16
N TRP A 217 -3.44 1.44 -11.84
CA TRP A 217 -3.49 1.61 -13.29
C TRP A 217 -2.10 1.65 -13.91
N LYS A 218 -2.04 1.31 -15.20
CA LYS A 218 -0.87 1.56 -16.06
C LYS A 218 -1.05 2.90 -16.75
N SER A 219 -0.02 3.74 -16.77
CA SER A 219 -0.06 5.03 -17.49
C SER A 219 0.20 4.89 -18.99
N TRP A 220 0.69 3.73 -19.43
CA TRP A 220 1.14 3.48 -20.81
C TRP A 220 0.40 2.28 -21.40
N ASP A 221 0.07 2.37 -22.69
CA ASP A 221 -0.51 1.27 -23.45
C ASP A 221 0.54 0.17 -23.76
N ASN A 222 0.12 -0.88 -24.45
CA ASN A 222 1.02 -1.99 -24.81
C ASN A 222 2.03 -1.64 -25.91
N ASN A 223 1.88 -0.48 -26.56
CA ASN A 223 2.80 0.05 -27.58
C ASN A 223 3.82 1.04 -27.00
N GLY A 224 3.76 1.32 -25.68
CA GLY A 224 4.62 2.30 -25.03
C GLY A 224 4.19 3.74 -25.26
N VAL A 225 2.93 3.96 -25.63
CA VAL A 225 2.33 5.31 -25.78
C VAL A 225 1.63 5.68 -24.48
N LEU A 226 1.84 6.92 -24.04
CA LEU A 226 1.17 7.47 -22.86
C LEU A 226 -0.35 7.46 -23.06
N ASP A 227 -1.08 6.74 -22.23
CA ASP A 227 -2.52 6.59 -22.37
C ASP A 227 -3.24 7.77 -21.70
N ARG A 228 -3.65 8.74 -22.52
CA ARG A 228 -4.35 9.96 -22.07
C ARG A 228 -5.70 9.67 -21.40
N ARG A 229 -6.28 8.46 -21.56
CA ARG A 229 -7.48 8.02 -20.82
C ARG A 229 -7.23 7.87 -19.32
N THR A 230 -5.97 7.72 -18.92
CA THR A 230 -5.53 7.63 -17.51
C THR A 230 -5.36 9.00 -16.84
N THR A 231 -5.67 10.09 -17.55
CA THR A 231 -5.83 11.41 -16.96
C THR A 231 -6.80 11.29 -15.79
N HIS A 232 -6.41 11.77 -14.61
CA HIS A 232 -7.20 11.58 -13.40
C HIS A 232 -7.14 12.78 -12.46
N ALA A 233 -8.14 12.86 -11.59
CA ALA A 233 -8.34 13.95 -10.65
C ALA A 233 -8.78 13.41 -9.28
N GLY A 234 -8.37 14.10 -8.22
CA GLY A 234 -8.90 13.89 -6.89
C GLY A 234 -10.14 14.76 -6.71
N MET A 235 -11.32 14.12 -6.64
CA MET A 235 -12.57 14.84 -6.39
C MET A 235 -12.54 15.46 -5.00
N PRO A 236 -12.94 16.74 -4.87
CA PRO A 236 -12.85 17.47 -3.62
C PRO A 236 -13.89 16.91 -2.64
N PRO A 237 -13.57 16.83 -1.34
CA PRO A 237 -14.60 16.56 -0.35
C PRO A 237 -15.54 17.78 -0.24
N GLU A 238 -16.85 17.59 -0.44
CA GLU A 238 -17.87 18.61 -0.11
C GLU A 238 -18.01 18.83 1.42
N GLY A 239 -17.32 17.99 2.20
CA GLY A 239 -17.13 18.05 3.65
C GLY A 239 -16.18 16.94 4.09
N GLY A 240 -15.44 17.14 5.18
CA GLY A 240 -14.49 16.13 5.70
C GLY A 240 -13.11 16.14 5.04
N VAL A 241 -12.41 15.01 5.13
CA VAL A 241 -11.02 14.84 4.70
C VAL A 241 -10.89 13.59 3.84
N LYS A 242 -10.05 13.67 2.81
CA LYS A 242 -9.57 12.53 2.04
C LYS A 242 -8.05 12.52 2.06
N THR A 243 -7.44 11.45 2.54
CA THR A 243 -5.99 11.23 2.40
C THR A 243 -5.76 9.99 1.54
N GLY A 244 -5.03 10.17 0.44
CA GLY A 244 -4.56 9.10 -0.43
C GLY A 244 -3.08 8.83 -0.26
N LEU A 245 -2.64 7.67 -0.70
CA LEU A 245 -1.26 7.21 -0.75
C LEU A 245 -0.91 6.87 -2.20
N ASN A 246 -0.02 7.66 -2.79
CA ASN A 246 0.59 7.38 -4.09
C ASN A 246 1.73 6.38 -3.90
N ILE A 247 1.70 5.33 -4.71
CA ILE A 247 2.78 4.34 -4.85
C ILE A 247 3.10 4.25 -6.33
N TRP A 248 4.14 4.97 -6.73
CA TRP A 248 4.59 4.99 -8.12
C TRP A 248 5.76 4.04 -8.32
N THR A 249 5.76 3.42 -9.50
CA THR A 249 6.90 2.62 -9.96
C THR A 249 7.42 3.19 -11.26
N ASN A 250 8.72 3.48 -11.27
CA ASN A 250 9.46 3.97 -12.41
C ASN A 250 9.90 2.83 -13.33
N GLY A 251 10.23 3.12 -14.59
CA GLY A 251 10.96 2.22 -15.48
C GLY A 251 11.47 2.92 -16.72
#